data_AF-A0A497T0A9-F1
#
_entry.id   AF-A0A497T0A9-F1
#
_cell.length_a   1.000
_cell.length_b   1.000
_cell.length_c   1.000
_cell.angle_alpha   90.00
_cell.angle_beta   90.00
_cell.angle_gamma   90.00
#
_symmetry.space_group_name_H-M   'P 1'
#
loop_
_entity.id
_entity.type
_entity.pdbx_description
1 polymer ?
#
loop_
_entity_poly.entity_id
_entity_poly.type
_entity_poly.pdbx_seq_one_letter_code
_entity_poly.pdbx_strand_id
1 'polypeptide(L)'
;LPEKGQSPHGDRDDVVVVPVTTAMYRVLGKKYVDYIEVEVDDQKFIDEVKKDIESLIRKRHRLKADDRDSFSIRDMAEIRETFMNMIKTMTTLLGCIATISLLVGGVGIMNIMLVSVTERTREIGLRKAIGARKRDILLQFLIEAVVLTSLGGLVGVIFGIGGSYLLSFFTGWTTKVSLFSIILATGFSIGVGICFGLWPARKASRLNPIEALRYE
;
A
#
# COMPACT_ATOMS: atom_id res chain seq x y z
N LEU A 1 -11.73 24.77 18.86
CA LEU A 1 -11.40 23.44 18.27
C LEU A 1 -10.99 23.70 16.82
N PRO A 2 -10.01 22.99 16.24
CA PRO A 2 -9.66 23.17 14.83
C PRO A 2 -10.85 22.79 13.92
N GLU A 3 -11.04 23.52 12.83
CA GLU A 3 -12.08 23.27 11.81
C GLU A 3 -11.94 21.85 11.26
N LYS A 4 -13.04 21.10 11.29
CA LYS A 4 -13.13 19.70 10.83
C LYS A 4 -13.64 19.62 9.39
N GLY A 5 -14.11 20.72 8.81
CA GLY A 5 -14.50 20.83 7.42
C GLY A 5 -15.79 20.08 7.06
N GLN A 6 -16.19 20.22 5.81
CA GLN A 6 -17.43 19.68 5.27
C GLN A 6 -17.29 18.18 4.95
N SER A 7 -18.09 17.33 5.60
CA SER A 7 -18.22 15.90 5.26
C SER A 7 -19.38 15.72 4.27
N PRO A 8 -19.39 14.64 3.44
CA PRO A 8 -20.57 14.27 2.64
C PRO A 8 -21.87 14.11 3.46
N HIS A 9 -21.77 14.01 4.78
CA HIS A 9 -22.88 13.91 5.73
C HIS A 9 -23.23 15.23 6.43
N GLY A 10 -22.60 16.36 6.06
CA GLY A 10 -22.86 17.69 6.62
C GLY A 10 -21.59 18.41 7.10
N ASP A 11 -21.73 19.71 7.31
CA ASP A 11 -20.70 20.53 7.96
C ASP A 11 -20.65 20.21 9.45
N ARG A 12 -19.48 19.78 9.93
CA ARG A 12 -19.29 19.45 11.36
C ARG A 12 -18.86 20.65 12.20
N ASP A 13 -18.59 21.78 11.57
CA ASP A 13 -18.14 22.99 12.25
C ASP A 13 -19.31 23.84 12.75
N ASP A 14 -20.49 23.73 12.12
CA ASP A 14 -21.74 24.39 12.52
C ASP A 14 -22.70 23.49 13.32
N VAL A 15 -22.17 22.54 14.10
CA VAL A 15 -22.99 21.63 14.92
C VAL A 15 -23.15 22.17 16.34
N VAL A 16 -24.37 22.54 16.71
CA VAL A 16 -24.74 22.89 18.09
C VAL A 16 -25.29 21.65 18.79
N VAL A 17 -24.64 21.26 19.89
CA VAL A 17 -25.07 20.12 20.73
C VAL A 17 -25.91 20.63 21.89
N VAL A 18 -27.14 20.12 22.01
CA VAL A 18 -28.09 20.47 23.06
C VAL A 18 -28.62 19.18 23.69
N PRO A 19 -28.89 19.15 25.01
CA PRO A 19 -29.52 17.99 25.65
C PRO A 19 -30.83 17.60 24.94
N VAL A 20 -31.02 16.31 24.70
CA VAL A 20 -32.16 15.76 23.92
C VAL A 20 -33.51 16.21 24.47
N THR A 21 -33.67 16.27 25.79
CA THR A 21 -34.90 16.70 26.45
C THR A 21 -35.21 18.17 26.16
N THR A 22 -34.20 19.04 26.19
CA THR A 22 -34.36 20.47 25.86
C THR A 22 -34.72 20.65 24.40
N ALA A 23 -34.03 19.95 23.50
CA ALA A 23 -34.31 20.01 22.06
C ALA A 23 -35.74 19.53 21.74
N MET A 24 -36.19 18.42 22.35
CA MET A 24 -37.53 17.86 22.16
C MET A 24 -38.64 18.79 22.66
N TYR A 25 -38.57 19.23 23.92
CA TYR A 25 -39.69 19.95 24.54
C TYR A 25 -39.70 21.46 24.29
N ARG A 26 -38.53 22.10 24.18
CA ARG A 26 -38.41 23.58 24.13
C ARG A 26 -38.07 24.14 22.76
N VAL A 27 -37.43 23.36 21.89
CA VAL A 27 -36.95 23.85 20.58
C VAL A 27 -37.82 23.31 19.44
N LEU A 28 -37.96 21.98 19.36
CA LEU A 28 -38.61 21.32 18.22
C LEU A 28 -40.08 20.99 18.46
N GLY A 29 -40.53 20.95 19.72
CA GLY A 29 -41.91 20.57 20.06
C GLY A 29 -42.27 19.12 19.71
N LYS A 30 -41.29 18.22 19.61
CA LYS A 30 -41.46 16.81 19.23
C LYS A 30 -41.37 15.88 20.45
N LYS A 31 -42.08 14.75 20.40
CA LYS A 31 -42.05 13.70 21.43
C LYS A 31 -41.35 12.40 21.00
N TYR A 32 -40.70 12.40 19.84
CA TYR A 32 -39.96 11.27 19.30
C TYR A 32 -38.52 11.68 18.97
N VAL A 33 -37.65 10.69 18.80
CA VAL A 33 -36.24 10.86 18.41
C VAL A 33 -36.08 10.40 16.96
N ASP A 34 -35.31 11.13 16.16
CA ASP A 34 -35.12 10.83 14.73
C ASP A 34 -34.19 9.61 14.50
N TYR A 35 -33.15 9.44 15.32
CA TYR A 35 -32.25 8.27 15.31
C TYR A 35 -31.63 8.03 16.70
N ILE A 36 -31.26 6.77 16.97
CA ILE A 36 -30.54 6.37 18.18
C ILE A 36 -29.24 5.71 17.73
N GLU A 37 -28.11 6.24 18.18
CA GLU A 37 -26.81 5.61 17.99
C GLU A 37 -26.52 4.67 19.16
N VAL A 38 -26.04 3.47 18.84
CA VAL A 38 -25.66 2.45 19.81
C VAL A 38 -24.24 2.02 19.50
N GLU A 39 -23.36 2.14 20.48
CA GLU A 39 -21.98 1.65 20.40
C GLU A 39 -21.90 0.23 20.95
N VAL A 40 -21.18 -0.64 20.25
CA VAL A 40 -20.98 -2.03 20.62
C VAL A 40 -19.48 -2.25 20.84
N ASP A 41 -19.09 -2.81 21.99
CA ASP A 41 -17.69 -2.96 22.39
C ASP A 41 -16.88 -3.85 21.43
N ASP A 42 -17.46 -4.95 20.93
CA ASP A 42 -16.80 -5.86 19.99
C ASP A 42 -17.64 -6.03 18.71
N GLN A 43 -16.97 -5.88 17.57
CA GLN A 43 -17.56 -6.01 16.24
C GLN A 43 -18.23 -7.38 16.02
N LYS A 44 -17.76 -8.43 16.71
CA LYS A 44 -18.34 -9.78 16.61
C LYS A 44 -19.79 -9.87 17.09
N PHE A 45 -20.20 -9.00 18.01
CA PHE A 45 -21.55 -9.03 18.58
C PHE A 45 -22.53 -8.13 17.84
N ILE A 46 -22.11 -7.40 16.79
CA ILE A 46 -22.97 -6.45 16.08
C ILE A 46 -24.23 -7.13 15.53
N ASP A 47 -24.10 -8.30 14.89
CA ASP A 47 -25.25 -9.04 14.35
C ASP A 47 -26.22 -9.54 15.42
N GLU A 48 -25.69 -9.92 16.59
CA GLU A 48 -26.47 -10.39 17.72
C GLU A 48 -27.22 -9.22 18.39
N VAL A 49 -26.49 -8.14 18.70
CA VAL A 49 -27.04 -6.90 19.27
C VAL A 49 -28.08 -6.29 18.33
N LYS A 50 -27.86 -6.33 17.01
CA LYS A 50 -28.84 -5.87 16.01
C LYS A 50 -30.16 -6.63 16.11
N LYS A 51 -30.11 -7.97 16.25
CA LYS A 51 -31.31 -8.82 16.42
C LYS A 51 -32.01 -8.55 17.76
N ASP A 52 -31.24 -8.36 18.83
CA ASP A 52 -31.78 -8.07 20.16
C ASP A 52 -32.49 -6.70 20.19
N ILE A 53 -31.88 -5.68 19.59
CA ILE A 53 -32.49 -4.35 19.44
C ILE A 53 -33.76 -4.45 18.59
N GLU A 54 -33.73 -5.20 17.49
CA GLU A 54 -34.91 -5.42 16.65
C GLU A 54 -36.06 -6.04 17.44
N SER A 55 -35.78 -7.10 18.20
CA SER A 55 -36.75 -7.79 19.07
C SER A 55 -37.30 -6.86 20.15
N LEU A 56 -36.44 -6.07 20.79
CA LEU A 56 -36.82 -5.13 21.85
C LEU A 56 -37.73 -4.01 21.32
N ILE A 57 -37.40 -3.43 20.17
CA ILE A 57 -38.21 -2.37 19.53
C ILE A 57 -39.57 -2.94 19.11
N ARG A 58 -39.60 -4.10 18.44
CA ARG A 58 -40.86 -4.75 18.05
C ARG A 58 -41.77 -5.01 19.25
N LYS A 59 -41.21 -5.53 20.35
CA LYS A 59 -41.95 -5.82 21.59
C LYS A 59 -42.47 -4.54 22.26
N ARG A 60 -41.66 -3.48 22.31
CA ARG A 60 -42.03 -2.20 22.96
C ARG A 60 -43.06 -1.42 22.15
N HIS A 61 -42.95 -1.41 20.82
CA HIS A 61 -43.83 -0.68 19.92
C HIS A 61 -45.04 -1.51 19.43
N ARG A 62 -45.18 -2.77 19.88
CA ARG A 62 -46.28 -3.69 19.52
C ARG A 62 -46.44 -3.85 18.01
N LEU A 63 -45.31 -3.92 17.29
CA LEU A 63 -45.29 -4.06 15.84
C LEU A 63 -45.68 -5.49 15.43
N LYS A 64 -46.49 -5.62 14.38
CA LYS A 64 -46.83 -6.92 13.79
C LYS A 64 -45.62 -7.48 13.04
N ALA A 65 -45.58 -8.80 12.84
CA ALA A 65 -44.45 -9.48 12.20
C ALA A 65 -44.12 -8.93 10.79
N ASP A 66 -45.12 -8.40 10.08
CA ASP A 66 -45.01 -7.96 8.68
C ASP A 66 -44.78 -6.43 8.52
N ASP A 67 -44.69 -5.68 9.62
CA ASP A 67 -44.55 -4.23 9.58
C ASP A 67 -43.07 -3.83 9.41
N ARG A 68 -42.55 -3.97 8.17
CA ARG A 68 -41.12 -3.73 7.84
C ARG A 68 -40.74 -2.27 7.64
N ASP A 69 -41.72 -1.37 7.47
CA ASP A 69 -41.47 0.03 7.12
C ASP A 69 -41.36 0.96 8.35
N SER A 70 -41.61 0.44 9.55
CA SER A 70 -41.68 1.25 10.78
C SER A 70 -40.32 1.68 11.35
N PHE A 71 -39.23 0.93 11.10
CA PHE A 71 -37.88 1.31 11.55
C PHE A 71 -36.79 0.64 10.71
N SER A 72 -35.62 1.28 10.62
CA SER A 72 -34.45 0.73 9.93
C SER A 72 -33.23 0.74 10.85
N ILE A 73 -32.53 -0.39 10.96
CA ILE A 73 -31.26 -0.48 11.68
C ILE A 73 -30.14 -0.49 10.65
N ARG A 74 -29.38 0.60 10.59
CA ARG A 74 -28.20 0.72 9.71
C ARG A 74 -26.97 0.32 10.49
N ASP A 75 -26.20 -0.59 9.93
CA ASP A 75 -24.91 -1.00 10.49
C ASP A 75 -23.79 -0.16 9.85
N MET A 76 -23.07 0.59 10.68
CA MET A 76 -21.91 1.36 10.24
C MET A 76 -20.68 0.46 10.01
N ALA A 77 -20.66 -0.77 10.55
CA ALA A 77 -19.61 -1.74 10.32
C ALA A 77 -19.63 -2.27 8.88
N GLU A 78 -20.82 -2.54 8.30
CA GLU A 78 -20.97 -2.97 6.91
C GLU A 78 -20.46 -1.90 5.91
N ILE A 79 -20.77 -0.63 6.18
CA ILE A 79 -20.24 0.50 5.39
C ILE A 79 -18.72 0.57 5.50
N ARG A 80 -18.19 0.49 6.74
CA ARG A 80 -16.74 0.51 6.98
C ARG A 80 -16.03 -0.66 6.30
N GLU A 81 -16.58 -1.86 6.37
CA GLU A 81 -16.02 -3.05 5.74
C GLU A 81 -15.98 -2.89 4.22
N THR A 82 -17.06 -2.40 3.61
CA THR A 82 -17.14 -2.13 2.17
C THR A 82 -16.05 -1.13 1.74
N PHE A 83 -15.88 -0.03 2.47
CA PHE A 83 -14.82 0.95 2.23
C PHE A 83 -13.42 0.34 2.38
N MET A 84 -13.20 -0.45 3.44
CA MET A 84 -11.91 -1.12 3.66
C MET A 84 -11.59 -2.12 2.55
N ASN A 85 -12.59 -2.88 2.09
CA ASN A 85 -12.45 -3.81 0.98
C ASN A 85 -12.12 -3.09 -0.33
N MET A 86 -12.74 -1.94 -0.59
CA MET A 86 -12.41 -1.10 -1.75
C MET A 86 -10.96 -0.60 -1.69
N ILE A 87 -10.52 -0.06 -0.53
CA ILE A 87 -9.14 0.40 -0.33
C ILE A 87 -8.15 -0.76 -0.50
N LYS A 88 -8.45 -1.93 0.06
CA LYS A 88 -7.62 -3.13 -0.07
C LYS A 88 -7.51 -3.58 -1.52
N THR A 89 -8.60 -3.54 -2.27
CA THR A 89 -8.63 -3.91 -3.69
C THR A 89 -7.79 -2.96 -4.52
N MET A 90 -7.93 -1.65 -4.32
CA MET A 90 -7.11 -0.63 -4.99
C MET A 90 -5.63 -0.78 -4.64
N THR A 91 -5.31 -1.03 -3.37
CA THR A 91 -3.94 -1.26 -2.89
C THR A 91 -3.32 -2.49 -3.55
N THR A 92 -4.09 -3.57 -3.67
CA THR A 92 -3.65 -4.81 -4.33
C THR A 92 -3.39 -4.57 -5.81
N LEU A 93 -4.29 -3.86 -6.50
CA LEU A 93 -4.15 -3.52 -7.90
C LEU A 93 -2.89 -2.66 -8.15
N LEU A 94 -2.68 -1.61 -7.35
CA LEU A 94 -1.48 -0.77 -7.43
C LEU A 94 -0.22 -1.57 -7.11
N GLY A 95 -0.28 -2.48 -6.14
CA GLY A 95 0.82 -3.40 -5.83
C GLY A 95 1.19 -4.32 -7.00
N CYS A 96 0.20 -4.85 -7.72
CA CYS A 96 0.42 -5.63 -8.94
C CYS A 96 1.10 -4.80 -10.03
N ILE A 97 0.61 -3.59 -10.29
CA ILE A 97 1.21 -2.68 -11.28
C ILE A 97 2.66 -2.37 -10.89
N ALA A 98 2.90 -1.99 -9.63
CA ALA A 98 4.25 -1.71 -9.14
C ALA A 98 5.19 -2.92 -9.30
N THR A 99 4.70 -4.13 -9.04
CA THR A 99 5.47 -5.37 -9.22
C THR A 99 5.84 -5.60 -10.69
N ILE A 100 4.89 -5.40 -11.62
CA ILE A 100 5.14 -5.51 -13.06
C ILE A 100 6.15 -4.45 -13.52
N SER A 101 5.99 -3.19 -13.09
CA SER A 101 6.96 -2.13 -13.38
C SER A 101 8.36 -2.47 -12.90
N LEU A 102 8.47 -3.10 -11.72
CA LEU A 102 9.76 -3.53 -11.20
C LEU A 102 10.37 -4.68 -12.01
N LEU A 103 9.55 -5.63 -12.48
CA LEU A 103 10.02 -6.70 -13.38
C LEU A 103 10.57 -6.12 -14.68
N VAL A 104 9.86 -5.18 -15.30
CA VAL A 104 10.31 -4.50 -16.53
C VAL A 104 11.61 -3.73 -16.28
N GLY A 105 11.71 -3.02 -15.14
CA GLY A 105 12.96 -2.38 -14.71
C GLY A 105 14.10 -3.38 -14.49
N GLY A 106 13.81 -4.54 -13.90
CA GLY A 106 14.73 -5.66 -13.72
C GLY A 106 15.30 -6.20 -15.02
N VAL A 107 14.46 -6.35 -16.05
CA VAL A 107 14.90 -6.72 -17.41
C VAL A 107 15.84 -5.66 -17.99
N GLY A 108 15.58 -4.37 -17.74
CA GLY A 108 16.48 -3.29 -18.12
C GLY A 108 17.86 -3.40 -17.48
N ILE A 109 17.91 -3.67 -16.17
CA ILE A 109 19.18 -3.89 -15.43
C ILE A 109 19.93 -5.10 -16.01
N MET A 110 19.22 -6.20 -16.27
CA MET A 110 19.81 -7.39 -16.90
C MET A 110 20.43 -7.07 -18.26
N ASN A 111 19.75 -6.27 -19.08
CA ASN A 111 20.24 -5.89 -20.41
C ASN A 111 21.48 -5.00 -20.33
N ILE A 112 21.47 -3.99 -19.48
CA ILE A 112 22.64 -3.11 -19.27
C ILE A 112 23.83 -3.94 -18.78
N MET A 113 23.62 -4.88 -17.85
CA MET A 113 24.69 -5.76 -17.40
C MET A 113 25.18 -6.73 -18.47
N LEU A 114 24.30 -7.25 -19.33
CA LEU A 114 24.71 -8.06 -20.46
C LEU A 114 25.65 -7.31 -21.40
N VAL A 115 25.26 -6.10 -21.78
CA VAL A 115 26.04 -5.22 -22.67
C VAL A 115 27.38 -4.88 -22.01
N SER A 116 27.37 -4.50 -20.73
CA SER A 116 28.60 -4.18 -19.98
C SER A 116 29.57 -5.37 -19.89
N VAL A 117 29.05 -6.59 -19.68
CA VAL A 117 29.87 -7.81 -19.69
C VAL A 117 30.48 -8.04 -21.07
N THR A 118 29.70 -7.85 -22.13
CA THR A 118 30.20 -8.03 -23.50
C THR A 118 31.27 -7.01 -23.88
N GLU A 119 31.11 -5.74 -23.50
CA GLU A 119 32.11 -4.68 -23.74
C GLU A 119 33.39 -4.93 -22.94
N ARG A 120 33.28 -5.39 -21.69
CA ARG A 120 34.42 -5.66 -20.80
C ARG A 120 34.97 -7.09 -20.93
N THR A 121 34.59 -7.85 -21.97
CA THR A 121 34.97 -9.27 -22.15
C THR A 121 36.49 -9.47 -22.08
N ARG A 122 37.26 -8.61 -22.77
CA ARG A 122 38.73 -8.70 -22.82
C ARG A 122 39.38 -8.48 -21.46
N GLU A 123 38.89 -7.52 -20.68
CA GLU A 123 39.38 -7.26 -19.32
C GLU A 123 39.10 -8.45 -18.38
N ILE A 124 37.91 -9.04 -18.47
CA ILE A 124 37.52 -10.22 -17.69
C ILE A 124 38.43 -11.41 -18.04
N GLY A 125 38.72 -11.59 -19.33
CA GLY A 125 39.65 -12.61 -19.84
C GLY A 125 41.05 -12.45 -19.26
N LEU A 126 41.57 -11.22 -19.25
CA LEU A 126 42.89 -10.90 -18.70
C LEU A 126 42.97 -11.15 -17.19
N ARG A 127 41.94 -10.75 -16.43
CA ARG A 127 41.86 -11.04 -14.98
C ARG A 127 41.86 -12.55 -14.69
N LYS A 128 41.12 -13.33 -15.47
CA LYS A 128 41.11 -14.80 -15.33
C LYS A 128 42.44 -15.44 -15.72
N ALA A 129 43.12 -14.93 -16.75
CA ALA A 129 44.44 -15.42 -17.16
C ALA A 129 45.50 -15.20 -16.07
N ILE A 130 45.36 -14.13 -15.27
CA ILE A 130 46.23 -13.82 -14.12
C ILE A 130 45.81 -14.60 -12.85
N GLY A 131 44.72 -15.39 -12.90
CA GLY A 131 44.33 -16.31 -11.84
C GLY A 131 43.06 -15.94 -11.05
N ALA A 132 42.29 -14.93 -11.48
CA ALA A 132 41.02 -14.61 -10.84
C ALA A 132 40.03 -15.79 -10.90
N ARG A 133 39.42 -16.13 -9.77
CA ARG A 133 38.45 -17.24 -9.69
C ARG A 133 37.11 -16.80 -10.29
N LYS A 134 36.33 -17.77 -10.75
CA LYS A 134 34.95 -17.53 -11.24
C LYS A 134 34.09 -16.79 -10.21
N ARG A 135 34.31 -17.06 -8.92
CA ARG A 135 33.59 -16.42 -7.80
C ARG A 135 33.92 -14.93 -7.68
N ASP A 136 35.16 -14.53 -7.95
CA ASP A 136 35.58 -13.12 -7.82
C ASP A 136 34.88 -12.27 -8.88
N ILE A 137 34.85 -12.76 -10.13
CA ILE A 137 34.13 -12.11 -11.23
C ILE A 137 32.62 -12.08 -10.96
N LEU A 138 32.05 -13.18 -10.47
CA LEU A 138 30.63 -13.25 -10.11
C LEU A 138 30.26 -12.20 -9.05
N LEU A 139 31.05 -12.11 -7.97
CA LEU A 139 30.81 -11.18 -6.88
C LEU A 139 30.95 -9.73 -7.33
N GLN A 140 31.94 -9.42 -8.18
CA GLN A 140 32.11 -8.06 -8.71
C GLN A 140 30.86 -7.58 -9.44
N PHE A 141 30.35 -8.36 -10.41
CA PHE A 141 29.15 -7.99 -11.16
C PHE A 141 27.88 -8.01 -10.29
N LEU A 142 27.80 -8.92 -9.32
CA LEU A 142 26.67 -8.94 -8.39
C LEU A 142 26.65 -7.70 -7.49
N ILE A 143 27.82 -7.25 -7.02
CA ILE A 143 27.96 -6.02 -6.24
C ILE A 143 27.59 -4.82 -7.12
N GLU A 144 28.05 -4.76 -8.38
CA GLU A 144 27.68 -3.69 -9.32
C GLU A 144 26.15 -3.62 -9.50
N ALA A 145 25.49 -4.78 -9.65
CA ALA A 145 24.03 -4.87 -9.73
C ALA A 145 23.34 -4.35 -8.46
N VAL A 146 23.79 -4.82 -7.28
CA VAL A 146 23.20 -4.45 -5.99
C VAL A 146 23.41 -2.97 -5.70
N VAL A 147 24.57 -2.41 -6.03
CA VAL A 147 24.85 -0.98 -5.86
C VAL A 147 23.94 -0.15 -6.76
N LEU A 148 23.78 -0.54 -8.04
CA LEU A 148 22.88 0.13 -8.97
C LEU A 148 21.42 0.09 -8.50
N THR A 149 20.92 -1.07 -8.05
CA THR A 149 19.53 -1.19 -7.57
C THR A 149 19.31 -0.55 -6.20
N SER A 150 20.34 -0.51 -5.34
CA SER A 150 20.27 0.19 -4.06
C SER A 150 20.24 1.70 -4.26
N LEU A 151 21.06 2.24 -5.16
CA LEU A 151 21.02 3.66 -5.52
C LEU A 151 19.69 4.04 -6.18
N GLY A 152 19.23 3.23 -7.14
CA GLY A 152 17.91 3.42 -7.76
C GLY A 152 16.77 3.34 -6.73
N GLY A 153 16.86 2.40 -5.79
CA GLY A 153 15.91 2.27 -4.68
C GLY A 153 15.92 3.48 -3.75
N LEU A 154 17.10 3.99 -3.38
CA LEU A 154 17.24 5.19 -2.55
C LEU A 154 16.62 6.41 -3.25
N VAL A 155 16.95 6.62 -4.52
CA VAL A 155 16.39 7.69 -5.35
C VAL A 155 14.87 7.54 -5.45
N GLY A 156 14.37 6.32 -5.69
CA GLY A 156 12.94 6.02 -5.72
C GLY A 156 12.23 6.32 -4.39
N VAL A 157 12.84 6.01 -3.25
CA VAL A 157 12.30 6.35 -1.92
C VAL A 157 12.25 7.86 -1.72
N ILE A 158 13.30 8.59 -2.10
CA ILE A 158 13.33 10.06 -2.02
C ILE A 158 12.21 10.66 -2.88
N PHE A 159 12.05 10.20 -4.13
CA PHE A 159 10.96 10.64 -5.01
C PHE A 159 9.59 10.25 -4.48
N GLY A 160 9.44 9.06 -3.89
CA GLY A 160 8.19 8.60 -3.30
C GLY A 160 7.77 9.44 -2.09
N ILE A 161 8.70 9.74 -1.19
CA ILE A 161 8.47 10.61 -0.03
C ILE A 161 8.21 12.04 -0.50
N GLY A 162 9.06 12.58 -1.37
CA GLY A 162 8.93 13.93 -1.90
C GLY A 162 7.61 14.14 -2.64
N GLY A 163 7.24 13.19 -3.50
CA GLY A 163 5.96 13.19 -4.21
C GLY A 163 4.77 13.11 -3.25
N SER A 164 4.86 12.28 -2.19
CA SER A 164 3.83 12.18 -1.16
C SER A 164 3.61 13.51 -0.44
N TYR A 165 4.68 14.20 -0.03
CA TYR A 165 4.59 15.53 0.59
C TYR A 165 4.06 16.59 -0.37
N LEU A 166 4.48 16.54 -1.64
CA LEU A 166 4.00 17.48 -2.65
C LEU A 166 2.49 17.33 -2.87
N LEU A 167 2.01 16.08 -2.99
CA LEU A 167 0.58 15.78 -3.05
C LEU A 167 -0.16 16.24 -1.79
N SER A 168 0.39 15.98 -0.60
CA SER A 168 -0.18 16.45 0.67
C SER A 168 -0.39 17.97 0.68
N PHE A 169 0.59 18.72 0.17
CA PHE A 169 0.53 20.17 0.09
C PHE A 169 -0.57 20.67 -0.86
N PHE A 170 -0.73 20.05 -2.04
CA PHE A 170 -1.74 20.46 -3.02
C PHE A 170 -3.16 20.00 -2.68
N THR A 171 -3.34 18.83 -2.06
CA THR A 171 -4.66 18.23 -1.82
C THR A 171 -5.15 18.36 -0.37
N GLY A 172 -4.28 18.78 0.56
CA GLY A 172 -4.58 18.80 2.00
C GLY A 172 -4.69 17.42 2.64
N TRP A 173 -4.33 16.34 1.92
CA TRP A 173 -4.45 14.98 2.43
C TRP A 173 -3.33 14.62 3.40
N THR A 174 -3.67 13.97 4.52
CA THR A 174 -2.69 13.46 5.48
C THR A 174 -2.02 12.20 4.92
N THR A 175 -0.83 12.34 4.34
CA THR A 175 -0.06 11.20 3.81
C THR A 175 0.77 10.58 4.92
N LYS A 176 0.56 9.28 5.19
CA LYS A 176 1.36 8.53 6.15
C LYS A 176 2.31 7.59 5.43
N VAL A 177 3.60 7.92 5.45
CA VAL A 177 4.66 7.02 4.95
C VAL A 177 5.08 6.10 6.07
N SER A 178 4.83 4.80 5.92
CA SER A 178 5.25 3.78 6.89
C SER A 178 6.69 3.35 6.65
N LEU A 179 7.48 3.26 7.72
CA LEU A 179 8.85 2.73 7.68
C LEU A 179 8.89 1.29 7.14
N PHE A 180 7.87 0.48 7.45
CA PHE A 180 7.75 -0.89 6.94
C PHE A 180 7.65 -0.91 5.42
N SER A 181 6.89 0.00 4.82
CA SER A 181 6.75 0.09 3.36
C SER A 181 8.06 0.48 2.68
N ILE A 182 8.85 1.38 3.30
CA ILE A 182 10.17 1.76 2.80
C ILE A 182 11.10 0.54 2.82
N ILE A 183 11.22 -0.14 3.96
CA ILE A 183 12.09 -1.32 4.09
C ILE A 183 11.67 -2.42 3.10
N LEU A 184 10.37 -2.67 2.97
CA LEU A 184 9.84 -3.65 2.05
C LEU A 184 10.18 -3.30 0.59
N ALA A 185 9.97 -2.04 0.18
CA ALA A 185 10.27 -1.58 -1.18
C ALA A 185 11.78 -1.63 -1.49
N THR A 186 12.62 -1.18 -0.56
CA THR A 186 14.09 -1.24 -0.72
C THR A 186 14.58 -2.68 -0.77
N GLY A 187 14.09 -3.55 0.13
CA GLY A 187 14.43 -4.98 0.13
C GLY A 187 13.99 -5.67 -1.17
N PHE A 188 12.82 -5.33 -1.68
CA PHE A 188 12.32 -5.88 -2.94
C PHE A 188 13.15 -5.40 -4.15
N SER A 189 13.57 -4.13 -4.18
CA SER A 189 14.48 -3.59 -5.21
C SER A 189 15.83 -4.32 -5.23
N ILE A 190 16.43 -4.55 -4.05
CA ILE A 190 17.68 -5.30 -3.92
C ILE A 190 17.48 -6.74 -4.40
N GLY A 191 16.38 -7.39 -4.00
CA GLY A 191 16.02 -8.73 -4.43
C GLY A 191 15.93 -8.86 -5.95
N VAL A 192 15.28 -7.89 -6.62
CA VAL A 192 15.22 -7.84 -8.09
C VAL A 192 16.61 -7.65 -8.70
N GLY A 193 17.43 -6.75 -8.16
CA GLY A 193 18.80 -6.56 -8.62
C GLY A 193 19.66 -7.83 -8.54
N ILE A 194 19.52 -8.59 -7.45
CA ILE A 194 20.21 -9.88 -7.29
C ILE A 194 19.68 -10.88 -8.31
N CYS A 195 18.36 -11.06 -8.43
CA CYS A 195 17.76 -12.04 -9.34
C CYS A 195 18.14 -11.79 -10.81
N PHE A 196 17.96 -10.56 -11.30
CA PHE A 196 18.25 -10.21 -12.69
C PHE A 196 19.74 -10.03 -12.95
N GLY A 197 20.54 -9.68 -11.93
CA GLY A 197 21.98 -9.53 -12.08
C GLY A 197 22.78 -10.83 -12.03
N LEU A 198 22.22 -11.87 -11.39
CA LEU A 198 22.91 -13.14 -11.20
C LEU A 198 23.09 -13.93 -12.50
N TRP A 199 22.17 -13.82 -13.46
CA TRP A 199 22.30 -14.47 -14.77
C TRP A 199 23.49 -13.93 -15.61
N PRO A 200 23.59 -12.62 -15.89
CA PRO A 200 24.73 -12.07 -16.64
C PRO A 200 26.05 -12.20 -15.87
N ALA A 201 26.04 -12.05 -14.53
CA ALA A 201 27.24 -12.28 -13.72
C ALA A 201 27.74 -13.73 -13.83
N ARG A 202 26.82 -14.72 -13.84
CA ARG A 202 27.17 -16.12 -14.10
C ARG A 202 27.73 -16.31 -15.50
N LYS A 203 27.13 -15.67 -16.52
CA LYS A 203 27.64 -15.71 -17.90
C LYS A 203 29.08 -15.18 -17.98
N ALA A 204 29.37 -14.02 -17.39
CA ALA A 204 30.70 -13.43 -17.29
C ALA A 204 31.72 -14.36 -16.60
N SER A 205 31.32 -14.94 -15.45
CA SER A 205 32.17 -15.84 -14.67
C SER A 205 32.55 -17.13 -15.41
N ARG A 206 31.79 -17.52 -16.45
CA ARG A 206 32.01 -18.74 -17.24
C ARG A 206 32.78 -18.53 -18.54
N LEU A 207 33.05 -17.29 -18.96
CA LEU A 207 33.88 -16.99 -20.14
C LEU A 207 35.25 -17.66 -20.08
N ASN A 208 35.68 -18.30 -21.19
CA ASN A 208 37.01 -18.88 -21.30
C ASN A 208 38.06 -17.79 -21.56
N PRO A 209 39.22 -17.80 -20.85
CA PRO A 209 40.26 -16.77 -21.02
C PRO A 209 40.80 -16.70 -22.46
N ILE A 210 40.93 -17.86 -23.11
CA ILE A 210 41.46 -17.98 -24.48
C ILE A 210 40.49 -17.37 -25.50
N GLU A 211 39.18 -17.61 -25.34
CA GLU A 211 38.15 -17.03 -26.22
C GLU A 211 38.02 -15.52 -25.99
N ALA A 212 38.12 -15.07 -24.74
CA ALA A 212 38.02 -13.66 -24.38
C ALA A 212 39.19 -12.80 -24.92
N LEU A 213 40.37 -13.39 -25.15
CA LEU A 213 41.54 -12.71 -25.74
C LEU A 213 41.58 -12.76 -27.28
N ARG A 214 40.75 -13.62 -27.89
CA ARG A 214 40.68 -13.81 -29.34
C ARG A 214 39.58 -12.98 -30.00
N TYR A 215 38.74 -12.32 -29.20
CA TYR A 215 37.77 -11.33 -29.66
C TYR A 215 38.51 -10.03 -30.05
N GLU A 216 38.41 -9.66 -31.33
CA GLU A 216 38.57 -8.28 -31.81
C GLU A 216 37.32 -7.46 -31.46
#